data_AF-A0A7C2SIL4-F1
#
_entry.id   AF-A0A7C2SIL4-F1
#
_cell.length_a   1.000
_cell.length_b   1.000
_cell.length_c   1.000
_cell.angle_alpha   90.00
_cell.angle_beta   90.00
_cell.angle_gamma   90.00
#
_symmetry.space_group_name_H-M   'P 1'
#
loop_
_entity.id
_entity.type
_entity.pdbx_description
1 polymer ?
#
loop_
_entity_poly.entity_id
_entity_poly.type
_entity_poly.pdbx_seq_one_letter_code
_entity_poly.pdbx_strand_id
1 'polypeptide(L)' 'MMTATNATAEIFWTAFRAMPKKQRNAIIDKLLTDNEFMEDLIDISIIKQRENEPSRSLDDYLAERKKG' A
#
# COMPACT_ATOMS: atom_id res chain seq x y z
N MET A 1 22.58 -3.16 -2.08
CA MET A 1 23.21 -3.03 -0.75
C MET A 1 22.08 -2.83 0.25
N MET A 2 21.94 -3.65 1.30
CA MET A 2 20.94 -3.38 2.33
C MET A 2 21.34 -2.12 3.10
N THR A 3 20.46 -1.13 3.15
CA THR A 3 20.66 0.08 3.94
C THR A 3 20.32 -0.20 5.41
N ALA A 4 20.90 0.56 6.35
CA ALA A 4 20.63 0.38 7.78
C ALA A 4 19.13 0.51 8.12
N THR A 5 18.41 1.38 7.41
CA THR A 5 16.94 1.51 7.51
C THR A 5 16.21 0.20 7.21
N ASN A 6 16.65 -0.52 6.19
CA ASN A 6 16.05 -1.79 5.80
C ASN A 6 16.35 -2.89 6.83
N ALA A 7 17.54 -2.88 7.46
CA ALA A 7 17.88 -3.84 8.51
C ALA A 7 17.00 -3.69 9.75
N THR A 8 16.74 -2.45 10.19
CA THR A 8 15.85 -2.17 11.32
C THR A 8 14.42 -2.61 11.03
N ALA A 9 13.91 -2.31 9.82
CA ALA A 9 12.58 -2.74 9.40
C ALA A 9 12.43 -4.27 9.43
N GLU A 10 13.44 -5.01 8.96
CA GLU A 10 13.44 -6.48 8.99
C GLU A 10 13.43 -7.06 10.41
N ILE A 11 14.12 -6.42 11.37
CA ILE A 11 14.09 -6.84 12.78
C ILE A 11 12.67 -6.70 13.34
N PHE A 12 12.02 -5.54 13.14
CA PHE A 12 10.65 -5.32 13.61
C PHE A 12 9.65 -6.22 12.92
N TRP A 13 9.82 -6.46 11.62
CA TRP A 13 8.99 -7.41 10.88
C TRP A 13 9.12 -8.83 11.42
N THR A 14 10.34 -9.29 11.68
CA THR A 14 10.61 -10.60 12.26
C THR A 14 9.97 -10.72 13.64
N ALA A 15 10.13 -9.70 14.49
CA ALA A 15 9.51 -9.66 15.81
C ALA A 15 7.98 -9.71 15.72
N PHE A 16 7.37 -8.88 14.86
CA PHE A 16 5.93 -8.89 14.62
C PHE A 16 5.41 -10.26 14.19
N ARG A 17 6.11 -10.92 13.26
CA ARG A 17 5.74 -12.25 12.75
C ARG A 17 5.82 -13.34 13.84
N ALA A 18 6.79 -13.24 14.74
CA ALA A 18 6.97 -14.16 15.86
C ALA A 18 5.91 -13.98 16.97
N MET A 19 5.22 -12.85 17.05
CA MET A 19 4.21 -12.60 18.07
C MET A 19 2.97 -13.53 17.94
N PRO A 20 2.32 -13.90 19.06
CA PRO A 20 1.01 -14.55 19.04
C PRO A 20 -0.04 -13.70 18.31
N LYS A 21 -1.02 -14.37 17.70
CA LYS A 21 -2.08 -13.72 16.90
C LYS A 21 -2.77 -12.56 17.63
N LYS A 22 -3.06 -12.70 18.93
CA LYS A 22 -3.70 -11.65 19.73
C LYS A 22 -2.88 -10.35 19.80
N GLN A 23 -1.56 -10.47 19.92
CA GLN A 23 -0.66 -9.32 19.97
C GLN A 23 -0.50 -8.68 18.59
N ARG A 24 -0.40 -9.50 17.52
CA ARG A 24 -0.41 -8.98 16.15
C ARG A 24 -1.69 -8.21 15.84
N ASN A 25 -2.85 -8.73 16.24
CA ASN A 25 -4.13 -8.06 16.05
C ASN A 25 -4.16 -6.71 16.77
N ALA A 26 -3.67 -6.63 18.02
CA ALA A 26 -3.62 -5.35 18.74
C ALA A 26 -2.74 -4.29 18.03
N ILE A 27 -1.67 -4.70 17.35
CA ILE A 27 -0.86 -3.80 16.52
C ILE A 27 -1.63 -3.39 15.26
N ILE A 28 -2.28 -4.34 14.58
CA ILE A 28 -3.10 -4.05 13.40
C ILE A 28 -4.23 -3.08 13.75
N ASP A 29 -4.95 -3.32 14.84
CA ASP A 29 -6.03 -2.45 15.31
C ASP A 29 -5.52 -1.02 15.51
N LYS A 30 -4.31 -0.86 16.05
CA LYS A 30 -3.68 0.46 16.21
C LYS A 30 -3.30 1.11 14.87
N LEU A 31 -2.74 0.34 13.93
CA LEU A 31 -2.43 0.83 12.60
C LEU A 31 -3.70 1.29 11.85
N LEU A 32 -4.80 0.56 11.99
CA LEU A 32 -6.08 0.91 11.36
C LEU A 32 -6.73 2.16 11.96
N THR A 33 -6.27 2.64 13.12
CA THR A 33 -6.71 3.94 13.69
C THR A 33 -5.89 5.14 13.21
N ASP A 34 -4.81 4.88 12.47
CA ASP A 34 -3.96 5.93 11.91
C ASP A 34 -4.48 6.33 10.51
N ASN A 35 -4.90 7.58 10.36
CA ASN A 35 -5.55 8.06 9.13
C ASN A 35 -4.58 8.07 7.94
N GLU A 36 -3.33 8.51 8.15
CA GLU A 36 -2.32 8.59 7.09
C GLU A 36 -2.01 7.19 6.55
N PHE A 37 -1.82 6.22 7.46
CA PHE A 37 -1.62 4.83 7.08
C PHE A 37 -2.82 4.24 6.32
N MET A 38 -4.05 4.58 6.72
CA MET A 38 -5.25 4.12 6.03
C MET A 38 -5.40 4.70 4.63
N GLU A 39 -5.08 5.99 4.45
CA GLU A 39 -5.04 6.63 3.13
C GLU A 39 -4.03 5.94 2.20
N ASP A 40 -2.81 5.70 2.68
CA ASP A 40 -1.78 4.97 1.95
C ASP A 40 -2.23 3.56 1.54
N LEU A 41 -2.88 2.83 2.45
CA LEU A 41 -3.40 1.49 2.16
C LEU A 41 -4.48 1.51 1.07
N ILE A 42 -5.37 2.52 1.08
CA ILE A 42 -6.41 2.69 0.08
C ILE A 42 -5.77 2.95 -1.29
N ASP A 43 -4.81 3.88 -1.35
CA ASP A 43 -4.11 4.21 -2.60
C ASP A 43 -3.38 3.00 -3.19
N ILE A 44 -2.65 2.26 -2.36
CA ILE A 44 -1.98 1.02 -2.79
C ILE A 44 -2.99 0.00 -3.31
N SER A 45 -4.16 -0.11 -2.67
CA SER A 45 -5.21 -1.05 -3.09
C SER A 45 -5.79 -0.67 -4.45
N ILE A 46 -6.00 0.63 -4.71
CA ILE A 46 -6.49 1.14 -5.99
C ILE A 46 -5.45 0.91 -7.08
N ILE A 47 -4.19 1.20 -6.82
CA ILE A 47 -3.09 0.97 -7.77
C ILE A 47 -3.03 -0.51 -8.16
N LYS A 48 -3.09 -1.42 -7.19
CA LYS A 48 -3.06 -2.87 -7.45
C LYS A 48 -4.27 -3.37 -8.23
N GLN A 49 -5.46 -2.83 -7.96
CA GLN A 49 -6.65 -3.16 -8.75
C GLN A 49 -6.50 -2.75 -10.21
N ARG A 50 -5.86 -1.60 -10.44
CA ARG A 50 -5.67 -1.02 -11.78
C ARG A 50 -4.41 -1.49 -12.50
N GLU A 51 -3.58 -2.32 -11.87
CA GLU A 51 -2.30 -2.78 -12.43
C GLU A 51 -2.47 -3.57 -13.73
N ASN A 52 -3.63 -4.23 -13.91
CA ASN A 52 -3.97 -4.97 -15.13
C ASN A 52 -4.87 -4.20 -16.10
N GLU A 53 -5.19 -2.94 -15.81
CA GLU A 53 -5.96 -2.12 -16.75
C GLU A 53 -5.11 -1.78 -17.97
N PRO A 54 -5.65 -1.87 -19.20
CA PRO A 54 -4.95 -1.42 -20.39
C PRO A 54 -4.52 0.03 -20.21
N SER A 55 -3.22 0.28 -20.35
CA SER A 55 -2.73 1.65 -20.43
C SER A 55 -3.30 2.28 -21.71
N ARG A 56 -3.83 3.50 -21.57
CA ARG A 56 -4.25 4.32 -22.71
C ARG A 56 -3.32 5.50 -22.85
N SER A 57 -3.09 5.95 -24.08
CA SER A 57 -2.34 7.17 -24.30
C SER A 57 -3.13 8.38 -23.78
N LEU A 58 -2.41 9.42 -23.35
CA LEU A 58 -3.05 10.68 -22.96
C LEU A 58 -3.81 11.30 -24.15
N ASP A 59 -3.29 11.14 -25.36
CA ASP A 59 -3.91 11.65 -26.58
C ASP A 59 -5.25 10.97 -26.88
N ASP A 60 -5.33 9.63 -26.73
CA ASP A 60 -6.57 8.88 -26.92
C ASP A 60 -7.65 9.33 -25.93
N TYR A 61 -7.26 9.51 -24.66
CA TYR A 61 -8.16 10.01 -23.62
C TYR A 61 -8.69 11.43 -23.95
N LEU A 62 -7.82 12.34 -24.39
CA LEU A 62 -8.20 13.70 -24.74
C LEU A 62 -9.10 13.75 -25.98
N ALA A 63 -8.88 12.86 -26.95
CA ALA A 63 -9.71 12.74 -28.14
C ALA A 63 -11.13 12.21 -27.82
N GLU A 64 -11.25 11.24 -26.90
CA GLU A 64 -12.55 10.75 -26.41
C GLU A 64 -13.32 11.83 -25.65
N ARG A 65 -12.65 12.57 -24.75
CA ARG A 65 -13.28 13.59 -23.91
C ARG A 65 -13.80 14.80 -24.70
N LYS A 66 -13.20 15.12 -25.84
CA LYS A 66 -13.67 16.20 -26.75
C LYS A 66 -14.94 15.84 -27.54
N LYS A 67 -15.32 14.55 -27.57
CA LYS A 67 -16.52 14.07 -28.26
C LYS A 67 -17.77 14.05 -27.36
N GLY A 68 -17.63 14.31 -26.06
CA GLY A 68 -18.71 14.34 -25.07
C GLY A 68 -19.08 15.74 -24.64
#